data_AF-A0A368HJK9-F1
#
_entry.id   AF-A0A368HJK9-F1
#
_cell.length_a   1.000
_cell.length_b   1.000
_cell.length_c   1.000
_cell.angle_alpha   90.00
_cell.angle_beta   90.00
_cell.angle_gamma   90.00
#
_symmetry.space_group_name_H-M   'P 1'
#
loop_
_entity.id
_entity.type
_entity.pdbx_description
1 polymer ?
#
loop_
_entity_poly.entity_id
_entity_poly.type
_entity_poly.pdbx_seq_one_letter_code
_entity_poly.pdbx_strand_id
1 'polypeptide(L)' 'MVTTTPPIPNIALSAAPGLSAAQYARLQHALLGAPASLFQALGLPRFVIAHARQYRGQDRLLKIYWGY' A
#
# COMPACT_ATOMS: atom_id res chain seq x y z
N MET A 1 7.64 -27.70 -12.64
CA MET A 1 7.00 -26.97 -11.52
C MET A 1 7.41 -25.51 -11.68
N VAL A 2 6.47 -24.59 -11.92
CA VAL A 2 6.80 -23.16 -11.95
C VAL A 2 6.86 -22.68 -10.51
N THR A 3 8.05 -22.31 -10.03
CA THR A 3 8.21 -21.63 -8.74
C THR A 3 7.72 -20.20 -8.89
N THR A 4 6.58 -19.88 -8.29
CA THR A 4 6.08 -18.52 -8.23
C THR A 4 6.81 -17.75 -7.12
N THR A 5 7.09 -16.48 -7.39
CA THR A 5 7.67 -15.58 -6.39
C THR A 5 6.69 -15.45 -5.21
N PRO A 6 7.17 -15.44 -3.95
CA PRO A 6 6.33 -15.12 -2.80
C PRO A 6 5.56 -13.80 -3.05
N PRO A 7 4.28 -13.73 -2.66
CA PRO A 7 3.47 -12.55 -2.91
C PRO A 7 4.07 -11.33 -2.20
N ILE A 8 4.31 -10.28 -2.98
CA ILE A 8 4.79 -9.00 -2.47
C ILE A 8 3.57 -8.12 -2.21
N PRO A 9 3.48 -7.47 -1.03
CA PRO A 9 2.39 -6.55 -0.74
C PRO A 9 2.27 -5.46 -1.82
N ASN A 10 1.03 -5.12 -2.16
CA ASN A 10 0.73 -4.04 -3.10
C ASN A 10 1.28 -2.69 -2.60
N ILE A 11 1.34 -1.72 -3.52
CA ILE A 11 1.76 -0.34 -3.26
C ILE A 11 1.05 0.21 -2.02
N ALA A 12 1.83 0.84 -1.13
CA ALA A 12 1.31 1.55 0.05
C ALA A 12 1.23 3.05 -0.21
N LEU A 13 0.18 3.68 0.32
CA LEU A 13 0.14 5.13 0.49
C LEU A 13 0.69 5.48 1.87
N SER A 14 1.72 6.31 1.91
CA SER A 14 2.36 6.78 3.15
C SER A 14 1.97 8.22 3.44
N ALA A 15 1.74 8.54 4.71
CA ALA A 15 1.51 9.90 5.16
C ALA A 15 2.83 10.56 5.60
N ALA A 16 2.95 11.88 5.40
CA ALA A 16 4.09 12.64 5.87
C ALA A 16 4.15 12.65 7.42
N PRO A 17 5.34 12.66 8.04
CA PRO A 17 5.47 12.62 9.51
C PRO A 17 4.82 13.80 10.25
N GLY A 18 4.71 14.95 9.59
CA GLY A 18 4.09 16.16 10.15
C GLY A 18 2.56 16.19 10.07
N LEU A 19 1.92 15.16 9.52
CA LEU A 19 0.47 15.09 9.41
C LEU A 19 -0.15 14.86 10.80
N SER A 20 -1.12 15.68 11.19
CA SER A 20 -1.83 15.46 12.46
C SER A 20 -2.69 14.20 12.42
N ALA A 21 -2.96 13.60 13.58
CA ALA A 21 -3.80 12.41 13.69
C ALA A 21 -5.21 12.61 13.11
N ALA A 22 -5.79 13.81 13.26
CA ALA A 22 -7.10 14.14 12.72
C ALA A 22 -7.09 14.20 11.18
N GLN A 23 -6.04 14.80 10.59
CA GLN A 23 -5.86 14.82 9.14
C GLN A 23 -5.62 13.42 8.58
N TYR A 24 -4.84 12.60 9.28
CA TYR A 24 -4.61 11.21 8.93
C TYR A 24 -5.92 10.41 8.88
N ALA A 25 -6.71 10.49 9.96
CA ALA A 25 -7.99 9.79 10.04
C ALA A 25 -8.96 10.23 8.94
N ARG A 26 -9.00 11.55 8.63
CA ARG A 26 -9.84 12.09 7.56
C ARG A 26 -9.42 11.57 6.18
N LEU A 27 -8.12 11.55 5.89
CA LEU A 27 -7.61 11.01 4.62
C LEU A 27 -7.85 9.52 4.50
N GLN A 28 -7.60 8.76 5.57
CA GLN A 28 -7.85 7.32 5.60
C GLN A 28 -9.33 7.03 5.33
N HIS A 29 -10.24 7.73 5.99
CA HIS A 29 -11.68 7.56 5.77
C HIS A 29 -12.07 7.90 4.32
N ALA A 30 -11.56 9.00 3.77
CA ALA A 30 -11.85 9.41 2.40
C ALA A 30 -11.35 8.39 1.36
N LEU A 31 -10.15 7.82 1.56
CA LEU A 31 -9.59 6.81 0.66
C LEU A 31 -10.35 5.49 0.73
N LEU A 32 -10.71 5.03 1.94
CA LEU A 32 -11.47 3.79 2.10
C LEU A 32 -12.90 3.90 1.55
N GLY A 33 -13.49 5.10 1.58
CA GLY A 33 -14.81 5.39 1.02
C GLY A 33 -14.80 5.87 -0.43
N ALA A 34 -13.66 5.83 -1.13
CA ALA A 34 -13.56 6.36 -2.48
C ALA A 34 -14.47 5.58 -3.47
N PRO A 35 -15.03 6.25 -4.49
CA PRO A 35 -15.92 5.60 -5.44
C PRO A 35 -15.19 4.60 -6.34
N ALA A 36 -15.93 3.58 -6.80
CA ALA A 36 -15.40 2.55 -7.70
C ALA A 36 -14.76 3.12 -8.99
N SER A 37 -15.24 4.26 -9.48
CA SER A 37 -14.71 4.93 -10.67
C SER A 37 -13.25 5.35 -10.53
N LEU A 38 -12.81 5.75 -9.33
CA LEU A 38 -11.40 6.06 -9.06
C LEU A 38 -10.53 4.82 -9.26
N PHE A 39 -10.98 3.69 -8.72
CA PHE A 39 -10.25 2.43 -8.77
C PHE A 39 -10.19 1.84 -10.18
N GLN A 40 -11.28 1.96 -10.94
CA GLN A 40 -11.32 1.60 -12.37
C GLN A 40 -10.30 2.40 -13.19
N ALA A 41 -10.22 3.73 -12.96
CA ALA A 41 -9.26 4.58 -13.65
C ALA A 41 -7.81 4.22 -13.33
N LEU A 42 -7.55 3.70 -12.12
CA LEU A 42 -6.22 3.30 -11.66
C LEU A 42 -5.88 1.82 -11.95
N GLY A 43 -6.81 1.03 -12.46
CA GLY A 43 -6.64 -0.42 -12.59
C GLY A 43 -6.46 -1.14 -11.25
N LEU A 44 -6.99 -0.56 -10.16
CA LEU A 44 -6.91 -1.10 -8.80
C LEU A 44 -8.30 -1.59 -8.35
N PRO A 45 -8.39 -2.49 -7.36
CA PRO A 45 -9.68 -2.97 -6.86
C PRO A 45 -10.29 -2.03 -5.80
N ARG A 46 -9.50 -1.62 -4.81
CA ARG A 46 -9.89 -0.73 -3.70
C ARG A 46 -8.67 -0.39 -2.83
N PHE A 47 -8.80 0.61 -1.96
CA PHE A 47 -7.92 0.78 -0.81
C PHE A 47 -8.34 -0.12 0.35
N VAL A 48 -7.35 -0.57 1.12
CA VAL A 48 -7.53 -1.32 2.37
C VAL A 48 -6.61 -0.76 3.44
N ILE A 49 -6.93 -1.01 4.70
CA ILE A 49 -6.05 -0.60 5.81
C ILE A 49 -4.73 -1.37 5.72
N ALA A 50 -3.63 -0.61 5.73
CA ALA A 50 -2.28 -1.13 5.74
C ALA A 50 -1.63 -0.93 7.11
N HIS A 51 -0.82 -1.89 7.54
CA HIS A 51 -0.03 -1.84 8.76
C HIS A 51 1.45 -2.00 8.44
N ALA A 52 2.33 -1.27 9.13
CA ALA A 52 3.78 -1.34 8.91
C ALA A 52 4.35 -2.78 9.00
N ARG A 53 3.73 -3.65 9.82
CA ARG A 53 4.11 -5.07 9.92
C ARG A 53 3.98 -5.83 8.60
N GLN A 54 3.00 -5.50 7.75
CA GLN A 54 2.80 -6.13 6.44
C GLN A 54 3.95 -5.83 5.47
N TYR A 55 4.63 -4.71 5.65
CA TYR A 55 5.73 -4.23 4.79
C TYR A 55 7.11 -4.50 5.42
N ARG A 56 7.16 -5.20 6.56
CA ARG A 56 8.41 -5.47 7.28
C ARG A 56 9.36 -6.31 6.43
N GLY A 57 10.59 -5.85 6.26
CA GLY A 57 11.62 -6.56 5.49
C GLY A 57 11.44 -6.44 3.97
N GLN A 58 10.56 -5.55 3.49
CA GLN A 58 10.46 -5.28 2.05
C GLN A 58 11.72 -4.67 1.48
N ASP A 59 12.44 -3.85 2.23
CA ASP A 59 13.75 -3.33 1.84
C ASP A 59 14.73 -4.46 1.48
N ARG A 60 14.69 -5.56 2.25
CA ARG A 60 15.49 -6.76 1.99
C ARG A 60 15.00 -7.52 0.76
N LEU A 61 13.69 -7.61 0.54
CA LEU A 61 13.14 -8.26 -0.66
C LEU A 61 13.49 -7.47 -1.92
N LEU A 62 13.41 -6.14 -1.88
CA LEU A 62 13.80 -5.26 -2.97
C LEU A 62 15.28 -5.45 -3.34
N LYS A 63 16.15 -5.53 -2.33
CA LYS A 63 17.57 -5.87 -2.49
C LYS A 63 17.79 -7.22 -3.18
N ILE A 64 17.12 -8.27 -2.70
CA ILE A 64 17.32 -9.65 -3.19
C ILE A 64 16.87 -9.82 -4.64
N TYR A 65 15.70 -9.27 -4.99
CA TYR A 65 15.07 -9.57 -6.27
C TYR A 65 15.31 -8.50 -7.35
N TRP A 66 15.63 -7.26 -6.96
CA TRP A 66 15.76 -6.13 -7.89
C TRP A 66 17.05 -5.33 -7.76
N GLY A 67 17.94 -5.66 -6.81
CA GLY A 67 19.28 -5.03 -6.72
C GLY A 67 19.28 -3.57 -6.27
N TYR A 68 18.20 -3.09 -5.67
CA TYR A 68 18.11 -1.77 -5.01
C TYR A 68 18.84 -1.74 -3.67
#